data_AF-A0A7Y2URU2-F1
#
_entry.id   AF-A0A7Y2URU2-F1
#
_cell.length_a   1.000
_cell.length_b   1.000
_cell.length_c   1.000
_cell.angle_alpha   90.00
_cell.angle_beta   90.00
_cell.angle_gamma   90.00
#
_symmetry.space_group_name_H-M   'P 1'
#
loop_
_entity.id
_entity.type
_entity.pdbx_description
1 polymer ?
#
loop_
_entity_poly.entity_id
_entity_poly.type
_entity_poly.pdbx_seq_one_letter_code
_entity_poly.pdbx_strand_id
1 'polypeptide(L)' 'FETVKGVASQGVPKGDADTILSLLTIAFEERDAPSGHILLNLAGDGALRLSVEAVEVTLKDVTKPYAAPSGKLPNHPE' A
#
# COMPACT_ATOMS: atom_id res chain seq x y z
N PHE A 1 2.96 8.91 -8.68
CA PHE A 1 3.60 9.42 -7.43
C PHE A 1 4.36 10.72 -7.71
N GLU A 2 3.94 11.51 -8.70
CA GLU A 2 4.63 12.76 -9.06
C GLU A 2 4.32 13.88 -8.05
N THR A 3 3.19 13.74 -7.35
CA THR A 3 2.72 14.67 -6.32
C THR A 3 3.37 14.48 -4.94
N VAL A 4 4.22 13.46 -4.76
CA VAL A 4 4.91 13.19 -3.48
C VAL A 4 6.05 14.19 -3.27
N LYS A 5 5.97 15.00 -2.22
CA LYS A 5 6.98 16.00 -1.85
C LYS A 5 8.02 15.48 -0.85
N GLY A 6 7.71 14.41 -0.13
CA GLY A 6 8.63 13.86 0.86
C GLY A 6 8.16 12.55 1.47
N VAL A 7 9.12 11.78 1.99
CA VAL A 7 8.89 10.49 2.64
C VAL A 7 9.62 10.47 3.98
N ALA A 8 8.91 10.08 5.02
CA ALA A 8 9.49 9.75 6.32
C ALA A 8 9.19 8.28 6.64
N SER A 9 10.14 7.61 7.29
CA SER A 9 10.04 6.20 7.65
C SER A 9 10.43 5.97 9.10
N GLN A 10 9.73 5.09 9.79
CA GLN A 10 10.05 4.61 11.13
C GLN A 10 9.99 3.08 11.12
N GLY A 11 10.96 2.41 11.76
CA GLY A 11 10.94 0.94 11.84
C GLY A 11 11.10 0.22 10.49
N VAL A 12 11.51 0.93 9.43
CA VAL A 12 11.73 0.35 8.10
C VAL A 12 13.25 0.30 7.84
N PRO A 13 13.91 -0.86 8.06
CA PRO A 13 15.33 -1.01 7.80
C PRO A 13 15.60 -0.81 6.31
N LYS A 14 16.66 -0.06 6.00
CA LYS A 14 17.10 0.17 4.62
C LYS A 14 18.19 -0.84 4.26
N GLY A 15 18.15 -1.36 3.04
CA GLY A 15 19.26 -2.12 2.46
C GLY A 15 19.10 -3.64 2.45
N ASP A 16 18.00 -4.17 2.99
CA ASP A 16 17.62 -5.57 2.80
C ASP A 16 16.43 -5.67 1.84
N ALA A 17 16.69 -6.12 0.62
CA ALA A 17 15.67 -6.26 -0.43
C ALA A 17 14.80 -7.51 -0.25
N ASP A 18 15.23 -8.47 0.57
CA ASP A 18 14.52 -9.73 0.81
C ASP A 18 13.52 -9.62 1.98
N THR A 19 13.57 -8.53 2.74
CA THR A 19 12.60 -8.25 3.79
C THR A 19 11.20 -8.07 3.21
N ILE A 20 10.27 -8.94 3.61
CA ILE A 20 8.85 -8.82 3.27
C ILE A 20 8.21 -7.77 4.17
N LEU A 21 7.72 -6.68 3.57
CA LEU A 21 6.95 -5.64 4.26
C LEU A 21 5.45 -5.90 4.09
N SER A 22 4.78 -6.28 5.17
CA SER A 22 3.33 -6.50 5.16
C SER A 22 2.58 -5.20 5.48
N LEU A 23 1.85 -4.68 4.50
CA LEU A 23 1.02 -3.48 4.67
C LEU A 23 -0.28 -3.82 5.41
N LEU A 24 -0.53 -3.17 6.54
CA LEU A 24 -1.72 -3.38 7.37
C LEU A 24 -2.80 -2.36 7.10
N THR A 25 -2.45 -1.07 7.03
CA THR A 25 -3.42 0.01 6.83
C THR A 25 -2.87 1.13 5.95
N ILE A 26 -3.77 1.78 5.22
CA ILE A 26 -3.52 3.02 4.49
C ILE A 26 -4.50 4.05 5.04
N ALA A 27 -4.00 5.22 5.46
CA ALA A 27 -4.83 6.33 5.91
C ALA A 27 -4.39 7.62 5.23
N PHE A 28 -5.34 8.51 4.97
CA PHE A 28 -5.07 9.87 4.49
C PHE A 28 -5.46 10.87 5.59
N GLU A 29 -4.50 11.68 6.00
CA GLU A 29 -4.70 12.81 6.91
C GLU A 29 -4.65 14.09 6.09
N GLU A 30 -5.82 14.69 5.85
CA GLU A 30 -5.92 15.97 5.17
C GLU A 30 -5.19 17.06 5.95
N ARG A 31 -4.49 17.94 5.23
CA ARG A 31 -3.80 19.11 5.80
C ARG A 31 -4.38 20.38 5.21
N ASP A 32 -3.75 20.94 4.19
CA ASP A 32 -4.27 22.10 3.44
C ASP A 32 -4.85 21.59 2.13
N ALA A 33 -6.16 21.36 2.07
CA ALA A 33 -6.79 20.65 0.97
C ALA A 33 -6.42 21.26 -0.41
N PRO A 34 -5.98 20.43 -1.39
CA PRO A 34 -6.09 18.98 -1.44
C PRO A 34 -4.86 18.22 -0.87
N SER A 35 -3.92 18.91 -0.23
CA SER A 35 -2.70 18.32 0.30
C SER A 35 -2.94 17.52 1.57
N GLY A 36 -2.03 16.57 1.83
CA GLY A 36 -2.08 15.84 3.07
C GLY A 36 -0.94 14.85 3.28
N HIS A 37 -1.17 13.94 4.22
CA HIS A 37 -0.26 12.86 4.53
C HIS A 37 -0.92 11.51 4.28
N ILE A 38 -0.24 10.65 3.51
CA ILE A 38 -0.62 9.24 3.41
C ILE A 38 0.23 8.47 4.41
N LEU A 39 -0.42 7.80 5.35
CA LEU A 39 0.20 6.92 6.33
C LEU A 39 0.04 5.46 5.87
N LEU A 40 1.17 4.76 5.76
CA LEU A 40 1.25 3.35 5.48
C LEU A 40 1.79 2.65 6.72
N ASN A 41 0.94 1.91 7.43
CA ASN A 41 1.36 1.15 8.60
C ASN A 41 1.69 -0.28 8.17
N LEU A 42 2.88 -0.74 8.56
CA LEU A 42 3.40 -2.06 8.27
C LEU A 42 3.31 -2.93 9.52
N ALA A 43 3.27 -4.25 9.33
CA ALA A 43 3.44 -5.18 10.43
C ALA A 43 4.85 -5.05 11.04
N GLY A 44 4.97 -5.24 12.36
CA GLY A 44 6.26 -5.14 13.06
C GLY A 44 6.72 -3.69 13.30
N ASP A 45 5.80 -2.80 13.66
CA ASP A 45 6.06 -1.40 14.06
C ASP A 45 6.69 -0.50 12.99
N GLY A 46 6.67 -0.95 11.73
CA GLY A 46 7.09 -0.15 10.59
C GLY A 46 6.01 0.85 10.16
N ALA A 47 6.39 2.07 9.82
CA ALA A 47 5.48 3.06 9.26
C ALA A 47 6.16 3.93 8.20
N LEU A 48 5.41 4.30 7.17
CA LEU A 48 5.81 5.29 6.18
C LEU A 48 4.79 6.43 6.15
N ARG A 49 5.28 7.67 6.12
CA ARG A 49 4.47 8.86 5.88
C ARG A 49 4.90 9.52 4.57
N LEU A 50 3.97 9.64 3.64
CA LEU A 50 4.14 10.35 2.38
C LEU A 50 3.50 11.74 2.51
N SER A 51 4.25 12.80 2.24
CA SER A 51 3.69 14.15 2.11
C SER A 51 3.32 14.38 0.66
N VAL A 52 2.06 14.67 0.38
CA VAL A 52 1.53 14.78 -0.99
C VAL A 52 0.84 16.12 -1.20
N GLU A 53 1.01 16.68 -2.40
CA GLU A 53 0.28 17.87 -2.84
C GLU A 53 -1.20 17.56 -3.13
N ALA A 54 -1.47 16.37 -3.66
CA ALA A 54 -2.79 15.81 -3.87
C ALA A 54 -2.70 14.28 -3.85
N VAL A 55 -3.80 13.59 -3.56
CA VAL A 55 -3.82 12.12 -3.57
C VAL A 55 -3.74 11.61 -5.01
N GLU A 56 -2.62 10.98 -5.35
CA GLU A 56 -2.36 10.35 -6.65
C GLU A 56 -1.75 8.96 -6.40
N VAL A 57 -2.58 7.91 -6.46
CA VAL A 57 -2.18 6.53 -6.16
C VAL A 57 -2.73 5.59 -7.22
N THR A 58 -1.91 4.62 -7.64
CA THR A 58 -2.34 3.51 -8.49
C THR A 58 -2.22 2.21 -7.70
N LEU A 59 -3.32 1.48 -7.58
CA LEU A 59 -3.31 0.12 -7.06
C LEU A 59 -3.27 -0.86 -8.24
N LYS A 60 -2.27 -1.74 -8.24
CA LYS A 60 -2.11 -2.79 -9.26
C LYS A 60 -2.12 -4.15 -8.59
N ASP A 61 -2.97 -5.04 -9.09
CA ASP A 61 -2.87 -6.46 -8.74
C ASP A 61 -1.63 -7.06 -9.41
N VAL A 62 -0.73 -7.60 -8.59
CA VAL A 62 0.52 -8.24 -9.02
C VAL A 62 0.47 -9.76 -8.87
N THR A 63 -0.66 -10.31 -8.42
CA THR A 63 -0.82 -11.76 -8.33
C THR A 63 -0.87 -12.35 -9.73
N LYS A 64 -0.09 -13.42 -9.94
CA LYS A 64 -0.27 -14.24 -11.14
C LYS A 64 -1.61 -14.96 -11.01
N PRO A 65 -2.42 -15.04 -12.09
CA PRO A 65 -3.59 -15.91 -12.09
C PRO A 65 -3.17 -17.31 -11.64
N TYR A 66 -3.78 -17.80 -10.56
CA TYR A 66 -3.51 -19.13 -10.05
C TYR A 66 -4.71 -20.03 -10.34
N ALA A 67 -4.44 -21.29 -10.67
CA ALA A 67 -5.50 -22.27 -10.86
C ALA A 67 -6.23 -22.51 -9.54
N ALA A 68 -7.57 -22.53 -9.57
CA ALA A 68 -8.36 -22.85 -8.40
C ALA A 68 -7.94 -24.22 -7.84
N PRO A 69 -7.63 -24.35 -6.53
CA PRO A 69 -7.23 -25.64 -5.94
C PRO A 69 -8.24 -26.77 -6.18
N SER A 70 -9.52 -26.42 -6.36
CA SER A 70 -10.60 -27.37 -6.64
C SER A 70 -10.67 -27.85 -8.09
N GLY A 71 -10.09 -27.10 -9.04
CA GLY A 71 -10.24 -27.36 -10.48
C GLY A 71 -11.67 -27.24 -11.03
N LYS A 72 -12.62 -26.76 -10.23
CA LYS A 72 -14.04 -26.69 -10.59
C LYS A 72 -14.44 -25.27 -10.99
N LEU A 73 -15.35 -25.18 -11.97
CA LEU A 73 -16.04 -23.94 -12.29
C LEU A 73 -16.99 -23.56 -11.14
N PRO A 74 -17.06 -22.27 -10.74
CA PRO A 74 -18.08 -21.81 -9.80
C PRO A 74 -19.47 -21.96 -10.43
N ASN A 75 -20.43 -22.46 -9.64
CA ASN A 75 -21.82 -22.58 -10.06
C ASN A 75 -22.61 -21.42 -9.47
N HIS A 76 -23.19 -20.56 -10.31
CA HIS A 76 -24.09 -19.51 -9.85
C HIS A 76 -25.54 -20.02 -9.90
N PRO A 77 -26.34 -19.84 -8.83
CA PRO A 77 -27.79 -20.03 -8.93
C PRO A 77 -28.38 -19.02 -9.94
N GLU A 78 -29.49 -19.38 -10.58
CA GLU A 78 -30.28 -18.45 -11.39
C GLU A 78 -30.80 -17.27 -10.57
#